data_AF-A0A3E0BWC4-F1
#
_entry.id   AF-A0A3E0BWC4-F1
#
_cell.length_a   1.000
_cell.length_b   1.000
_cell.length_c   1.000
_cell.angle_alpha   90.00
_cell.angle_beta   90.00
_cell.angle_gamma   90.00
#
_symmetry.space_group_name_H-M   'P 1'
#
loop_
_entity.id
_entity.type
_entity.pdbx_description
1 polymer ?
#
loop_
_entity_poly.entity_id
_entity_poly.type
_entity_poly.pdbx_seq_one_letter_code
_entity_poly.pdbx_strand_id
1 'polypeptide(L)'
;MEMHVAAWQLDMFGESSPVVVTPSKPEPLPDPHLWGAAVREKMVDALISLASDSRRGDSMPESLMDCAALLSERLRNRKIDLDDYRATLGWIMGYWEGALPYVYVCKVNGVDPETMQDVILTTPLLERDLLELRRMCFGTLL
;
A
#
# COMPACT_ATOMS: atom_id res chain seq x y z
N MET A 1 34.86 24.87 -1.45
CA MET A 1 33.54 25.09 -0.83
C MET A 1 33.75 26.12 0.26
N GLU A 2 33.37 27.37 0.02
CA GLU A 2 33.57 28.46 0.97
C GLU A 2 32.47 28.43 2.03
N MET A 3 32.85 28.32 3.31
CA MET A 3 31.91 28.38 4.43
C MET A 3 31.56 29.84 4.72
N HIS A 4 30.32 30.25 4.43
CA HIS A 4 29.81 31.55 4.87
C HIS A 4 29.40 31.47 6.35
N VAL A 5 30.27 32.02 7.21
CA VAL A 5 30.01 32.20 8.64
C VAL A 5 29.10 33.42 8.80
N ALA A 6 27.86 33.22 9.23
CA ALA A 6 26.90 34.31 9.38
C ALA A 6 26.97 35.00 10.76
N ALA A 7 27.41 34.29 11.79
CA ALA A 7 27.62 34.85 13.12
C ALA A 7 28.62 34.01 13.91
N TRP A 8 29.20 34.62 14.95
CA TRP A 8 30.03 33.93 15.93
C TRP A 8 29.29 33.89 17.25
N GLN A 9 29.07 32.69 17.79
CA GLN A 9 28.50 32.53 19.11
C GLN A 9 29.65 32.40 20.12
N LEU A 10 29.63 33.26 21.14
CA LEU A 10 30.49 33.12 22.31
C LEU A 10 29.84 32.14 23.28
N ASP A 11 30.51 31.03 23.56
CA ASP A 11 30.09 30.10 24.61
C ASP A 11 30.34 30.73 26.00
N MET A 12 29.61 30.28 27.03
CA MET A 12 29.70 30.80 28.40
C MET A 12 31.10 30.63 29.03
N PHE A 13 31.96 29.81 28.43
CA PHE A 13 33.35 29.58 28.83
C PHE A 13 34.38 30.37 28.00
N GLY A 14 33.95 31.28 27.13
CA GLY A 14 34.81 32.23 26.41
C GLY A 14 35.40 31.72 25.08
N GLU A 15 35.04 30.51 24.64
CA GLU A 15 35.42 30.00 23.33
C GLU A 15 34.40 30.41 22.25
N SER A 16 34.89 30.86 21.09
CA SER A 16 34.06 31.30 19.97
C SER A 16 33.81 30.16 18.98
N SER A 17 32.54 29.82 18.74
CA SER A 17 32.14 28.81 17.76
C SER A 17 31.40 29.47 16.57
N PRO A 18 31.72 29.11 15.31
CA PRO A 18 31.05 29.69 14.16
C PRO A 18 29.63 29.11 14.01
N VAL A 19 28.63 29.98 13.89
CA VAL A 19 27.26 29.59 13.53
C VAL A 19 27.22 29.41 12.02
N VAL A 20 27.25 28.15 11.59
CA VAL A 20 27.16 27.77 10.18
C VAL A 20 25.70 27.83 9.74
N VAL A 21 25.39 28.66 8.75
CA VAL A 21 24.06 28.65 8.11
C VAL A 21 23.93 27.35 7.35
N THR A 22 23.12 26.44 7.86
CA THR A 22 22.66 25.29 7.07
C THR A 22 21.81 25.83 5.92
N PRO A 23 22.07 25.41 4.66
CA PRO A 23 21.25 25.85 3.55
C PRO A 23 19.79 25.51 3.85
N SER A 24 18.90 26.47 3.58
CA SER A 24 17.46 26.33 3.77
C SER A 24 16.98 25.02 3.16
N LYS A 25 16.17 24.28 3.92
CA LYS A 25 15.47 23.06 3.51
C LYS A 25 15.05 23.18 2.03
N PRO A 26 15.47 22.26 1.14
CA PRO A 26 15.17 22.37 -0.28
C PRO A 26 13.66 22.49 -0.51
N GLU A 27 13.31 23.25 -1.56
CA GLU A 27 11.95 23.64 -1.95
C GLU A 27 10.91 22.52 -1.78
N PRO A 28 9.63 22.88 -1.53
CA PRO A 28 8.55 21.89 -1.50
C PRO A 28 8.62 21.02 -2.75
N LEU A 29 8.47 19.71 -2.56
CA LEU A 29 8.45 18.75 -3.65
C LEU A 29 7.52 19.28 -4.75
N PRO A 30 7.93 19.23 -6.04
CA PRO A 30 7.09 19.67 -7.13
C PRO A 30 5.76 18.90 -7.12
N ASP A 31 4.73 19.37 -7.84
CA ASP A 31 3.46 18.65 -7.89
C ASP A 31 3.67 17.17 -8.28
N PRO A 32 2.97 16.20 -7.66
CA PRO A 32 3.18 14.76 -7.92
C PRO A 32 3.01 14.31 -9.38
N HIS A 33 2.35 15.14 -10.19
CA HIS A 33 2.18 14.95 -11.62
C HIS A 33 3.43 15.32 -12.44
N LEU A 34 4.38 16.04 -11.85
CA LEU A 34 5.64 16.48 -12.44
C LEU A 34 6.82 15.61 -11.99
N TRP A 35 6.59 14.58 -11.17
CA TRP A 35 7.64 13.70 -10.67
C TRP A 35 8.12 12.75 -11.77
N GLY A 36 9.44 12.68 -11.95
CA GLY A 36 10.05 11.60 -12.73
C GLY A 36 9.78 10.24 -12.08
N ALA A 37 9.73 9.17 -12.88
CA ALA A 37 9.37 7.83 -12.44
C ALA A 37 10.17 7.36 -11.20
N ALA A 38 11.48 7.60 -11.19
CA ALA A 38 12.36 7.22 -10.08
C ALA A 38 12.07 7.98 -8.77
N VAL A 39 11.58 9.23 -8.83
CA VAL A 39 11.20 10.01 -7.65
C VAL A 39 9.84 9.53 -7.12
N ARG A 40 8.91 9.23 -8.03
CA ARG A 40 7.62 8.65 -7.68
C ARG A 40 7.77 7.29 -7.00
N GLU A 41 8.59 6.40 -7.55
CA GLU A 41 8.89 5.10 -6.93
C GLU A 41 9.48 5.26 -5.53
N LYS A 42 10.48 6.13 -5.36
CA LYS A 42 11.08 6.41 -4.04
C LYS A 42 10.08 7.01 -3.05
N MET A 43 9.15 7.83 -3.51
CA MET A 43 8.10 8.37 -2.64
C MET A 43 7.02 7.35 -2.30
N VAL A 44 6.68 6.46 -3.23
CA VAL A 44 5.85 5.29 -2.95
C VAL A 44 6.54 4.44 -1.88
N ASP A 45 7.82 4.12 -2.03
CA ASP A 45 8.61 3.36 -1.03
C ASP A 45 8.70 4.06 0.33
N ALA A 46 8.84 5.39 0.36
CA ALA A 46 8.86 6.16 1.59
C ALA A 46 7.49 6.20 2.28
N LEU A 47 6.40 6.34 1.51
CA LEU A 47 5.02 6.26 2.02
C LEU A 47 4.71 4.86 2.54
N ILE A 48 5.20 3.81 1.89
CA ILE A 48 5.12 2.43 2.36
C ILE A 48 5.84 2.29 3.69
N SER A 49 7.09 2.74 3.75
CA SER A 49 7.90 2.66 4.98
C SER A 49 7.22 3.42 6.12
N LEU A 50 6.61 4.57 5.83
CA LEU A 50 5.85 5.35 6.81
C LEU A 50 4.55 4.66 7.25
N ALA A 51 3.81 4.05 6.31
CA ALA A 51 2.59 3.30 6.61
C ALA A 51 2.89 2.03 7.42
N SER A 52 4.01 1.37 7.14
CA SER A 52 4.46 0.16 7.85
C SER A 52 5.14 0.46 9.20
N ASP A 53 5.84 1.59 9.34
CA ASP A 53 6.48 2.03 10.61
C ASP A 53 5.52 2.79 11.55
N SER A 54 4.32 3.12 11.06
CA SER A 54 3.20 3.47 11.92
C SER A 54 2.93 2.26 12.83
N ARG A 55 3.45 2.32 14.05
CA ARG A 55 3.29 1.40 15.20
C ARG A 55 1.82 1.30 15.68
N ARG A 56 0.92 1.08 14.74
CA ARG A 56 -0.50 0.74 14.87
C ARG A 56 -0.80 -0.51 14.03
N GLY A 57 0.07 -1.52 14.13
CA GLY A 57 -0.19 -2.87 13.64
C GLY A 57 -1.32 -3.61 14.37
N ASP A 58 -2.30 -2.89 14.93
CA ASP A 58 -3.45 -3.43 15.64
C ASP A 58 -4.74 -3.45 14.79
N SER A 59 -4.77 -2.77 13.65
CA SER A 59 -5.92 -2.82 12.74
C SER A 59 -5.52 -3.51 11.45
N MET A 60 -5.98 -4.76 11.26
CA MET A 60 -6.13 -5.33 9.93
C MET A 60 -6.78 -4.25 9.03
N PRO A 61 -6.22 -3.94 7.85
CA PRO A 61 -6.80 -2.92 6.99
C PRO A 61 -8.25 -3.32 6.66
N GLU A 62 -9.15 -2.34 6.74
CA GLU A 62 -10.60 -2.51 6.55
C GLU A 62 -10.90 -3.28 5.26
N SER A 63 -10.15 -3.00 4.19
CA SER A 63 -10.25 -3.71 2.92
C SER A 63 -10.01 -5.22 3.00
N LEU A 64 -9.05 -5.70 3.80
CA LEU A 64 -8.83 -7.15 3.99
C LEU A 64 -9.89 -7.76 4.89
N MET A 65 -10.38 -7.02 5.89
CA MET A 65 -11.50 -7.47 6.73
C MET A 65 -12.79 -7.59 5.92
N ASP A 66 -13.07 -6.63 5.04
CA ASP A 66 -14.22 -6.63 4.16
C ASP A 66 -14.17 -7.79 3.17
N CYS A 67 -12.99 -8.08 2.61
CA CYS A 67 -12.77 -9.28 1.80
C CYS A 67 -13.12 -10.55 2.57
N ALA A 68 -12.56 -10.72 3.78
CA ALA A 68 -12.82 -11.88 4.62
C ALA A 68 -14.30 -11.99 5.02
N ALA A 69 -14.96 -10.86 5.29
CA ALA A 69 -16.38 -10.80 5.59
C ALA A 69 -17.21 -11.26 4.38
N LEU A 70 -16.93 -10.73 3.18
CA LEU A 70 -17.65 -11.06 1.96
C LEU A 70 -17.53 -12.56 1.60
N LEU A 71 -16.33 -13.11 1.71
CA LEU A 71 -16.09 -14.56 1.55
C LEU A 71 -16.84 -15.39 2.60
N SER A 72 -16.84 -14.95 3.86
CA SER A 72 -17.55 -15.62 4.96
C SER A 72 -19.07 -15.61 4.75
N GLU A 73 -19.64 -14.49 4.32
CA GLU A 73 -21.07 -14.38 4.03
C GLU A 73 -21.47 -15.25 2.83
N ARG A 74 -20.59 -15.36 1.82
CA ARG A 74 -20.77 -16.32 0.72
C ARG A 74 -20.78 -17.76 1.20
N LEU A 75 -19.85 -18.15 2.06
CA LEU A 75 -19.77 -19.50 2.64
C LEU A 75 -20.97 -19.84 3.52
N ARG A 76 -21.54 -18.85 4.20
CA ARG A 76 -22.80 -18.96 4.95
C ARG A 76 -24.05 -18.96 4.08
N ASN A 77 -23.89 -18.91 2.74
CA ASN A 77 -24.97 -18.84 1.77
C ASN A 77 -25.93 -17.66 2.02
N ARG A 78 -25.39 -16.54 2.49
CA ARG A 78 -26.15 -15.30 2.66
C ARG A 78 -26.21 -14.53 1.35
N LYS A 79 -27.17 -13.61 1.27
CA LYS A 79 -27.33 -12.74 0.10
C LYS A 79 -26.17 -11.74 0.08
N ILE A 80 -25.39 -11.76 -0.98
CA ILE A 80 -24.29 -10.82 -1.24
C ILE A 80 -24.52 -10.14 -2.58
N ASP A 81 -23.86 -9.01 -2.79
CA ASP A 81 -23.74 -8.44 -4.13
C ASP A 81 -22.76 -9.31 -4.94
N LEU A 82 -23.25 -9.87 -6.05
CA LEU A 82 -22.47 -10.79 -6.88
C LEU A 82 -21.40 -10.07 -7.68
N ASP A 83 -21.62 -8.81 -8.05
CA ASP A 83 -20.65 -8.07 -8.86
C ASP A 83 -19.47 -7.64 -7.98
N ASP A 84 -19.76 -7.16 -6.77
CA ASP A 84 -18.74 -6.83 -5.76
C ASP A 84 -17.96 -8.08 -5.29
N TYR A 85 -18.65 -9.21 -5.09
CA TYR A 85 -18.02 -10.49 -4.78
C TYR A 85 -17.07 -10.96 -5.87
N ARG A 86 -17.49 -10.88 -7.13
CA ARG A 86 -16.64 -11.23 -8.27
C ARG A 86 -15.44 -10.30 -8.36
N ALA A 87 -15.66 -8.98 -8.22
CA ALA A 87 -14.64 -7.93 -8.19
C ALA A 87 -13.59 -8.19 -7.08
N THR A 88 -14.05 -8.65 -5.92
CA THR A 88 -13.19 -9.03 -4.80
C THR A 88 -12.39 -10.30 -5.09
N LEU A 89 -13.04 -11.37 -5.59
CA LEU A 89 -12.38 -12.63 -5.93
C LEU A 89 -11.25 -12.46 -6.95
N GLY A 90 -11.52 -11.78 -8.07
CA GLY A 90 -10.50 -11.57 -9.09
C GLY A 90 -9.41 -10.59 -8.65
N TRP A 91 -9.71 -9.64 -7.77
CA TRP A 91 -8.69 -8.77 -7.18
C TRP A 91 -7.72 -9.55 -6.29
N ILE A 92 -8.24 -10.39 -5.38
CA ILE A 92 -7.43 -11.26 -4.50
C ILE A 92 -6.54 -12.20 -5.33
N MET A 93 -7.10 -12.76 -6.41
CA MET A 93 -6.37 -13.67 -7.32
C MET A 93 -5.48 -12.95 -8.33
N GLY A 94 -5.45 -11.61 -8.34
CA GLY A 94 -4.60 -10.83 -9.24
C GLY A 94 -5.03 -10.85 -10.71
N TYR A 95 -6.30 -11.12 -11.01
CA TYR A 95 -6.83 -11.09 -12.39
C TYR A 95 -7.07 -9.68 -12.92
N TRP A 96 -7.28 -8.71 -12.04
CA TRP A 96 -7.29 -7.28 -12.36
C TRP A 96 -6.67 -6.47 -11.23
N GLU A 97 -6.23 -5.28 -11.58
CA GLU A 97 -5.75 -4.30 -10.62
C GLU A 97 -6.94 -3.54 -10.03
N GLY A 98 -7.08 -3.57 -8.70
CA GLY A 98 -7.96 -2.64 -7.99
C GLY A 98 -7.32 -1.24 -7.94
N ALA A 99 -7.77 -0.39 -7.02
CA ALA A 99 -7.07 0.88 -6.77
C ALA A 99 -5.59 0.67 -6.38
N LEU A 100 -5.30 -0.45 -5.72
CA LEU A 100 -3.95 -0.96 -5.45
C LEU A 100 -3.93 -2.47 -5.70
N PRO A 101 -2.80 -3.06 -6.14
CA PRO A 101 -2.67 -4.52 -6.24
C PRO A 101 -2.88 -5.22 -4.89
N TYR A 102 -3.54 -6.38 -4.88
CA TYR A 102 -3.79 -7.14 -3.64
C TYR A 102 -2.50 -7.48 -2.88
N VAL A 103 -1.48 -7.97 -3.60
CA VAL A 103 -0.15 -8.27 -3.04
C VAL A 103 0.48 -7.06 -2.34
N TYR A 104 0.26 -5.85 -2.89
CA TYR A 104 0.75 -4.62 -2.30
C TYR A 104 0.04 -4.30 -0.97
N VAL A 105 -1.29 -4.42 -0.94
CA VAL A 105 -2.08 -4.23 0.28
C VAL A 105 -1.65 -5.22 1.37
N CYS A 106 -1.44 -6.49 1.02
CA CYS A 106 -0.96 -7.50 1.97
C CYS A 106 0.43 -7.16 2.51
N LYS A 107 1.38 -6.79 1.63
CA LYS A 107 2.76 -6.47 2.02
C LYS A 107 2.87 -5.28 2.98
N VAL A 108 2.10 -4.21 2.73
CA VAL A 108 2.08 -3.02 3.61
C VAL A 108 1.60 -3.38 5.02
N ASN A 109 0.70 -4.36 5.15
CA ASN A 109 0.07 -4.76 6.39
C ASN A 109 0.71 -5.99 7.05
N GLY A 110 1.83 -6.50 6.50
CA GLY A 110 2.51 -7.68 7.04
C GLY A 110 1.69 -8.98 6.93
N VAL A 111 0.70 -9.01 6.03
CA VAL A 111 -0.10 -10.20 5.74
C VAL A 111 0.51 -10.94 4.56
N ASP A 112 0.57 -12.26 4.64
CA ASP A 112 0.98 -13.08 3.51
C ASP A 112 -0.18 -13.15 2.48
N PRO A 113 0.02 -12.64 1.25
CA PRO A 113 -1.03 -12.68 0.22
C PRO A 113 -1.48 -14.11 -0.12
N GLU A 114 -0.59 -15.11 0.00
CA GLU A 114 -0.89 -16.50 -0.34
C GLU A 114 -1.97 -17.08 0.58
N THR A 115 -2.03 -16.63 1.85
CA THR A 115 -2.98 -17.18 2.84
C THR A 115 -4.43 -17.16 2.37
N MET A 116 -4.90 -16.03 1.81
CA MET A 116 -6.30 -15.92 1.38
C MET A 116 -6.53 -16.52 -0.01
N GLN A 117 -5.50 -16.49 -0.87
CA GLN A 117 -5.54 -17.18 -2.16
C GLN A 117 -5.69 -18.69 -1.97
N ASP A 118 -4.92 -19.25 -1.03
CA ASP A 118 -4.99 -20.67 -0.65
C ASP A 118 -6.37 -21.00 -0.08
N VAL A 119 -6.94 -20.16 0.78
CA VAL A 119 -8.31 -20.38 1.29
C VAL A 119 -9.33 -20.44 0.15
N ILE A 120 -9.21 -19.57 -0.85
CA ILE A 120 -10.09 -19.57 -2.03
C ILE A 120 -9.91 -20.86 -2.83
N LEU A 121 -8.67 -21.28 -3.08
CA LEU A 121 -8.35 -22.46 -3.91
C LEU A 121 -8.67 -23.79 -3.19
N THR A 122 -8.56 -23.83 -1.87
CA THR A 122 -8.79 -25.05 -1.07
C THR A 122 -10.25 -25.21 -0.62
N THR A 123 -11.07 -24.16 -0.73
CA THR A 123 -12.48 -24.21 -0.37
C THR A 123 -13.34 -24.48 -1.62
N PRO A 124 -14.01 -25.64 -1.73
CA PRO A 124 -14.65 -26.06 -2.99
C PRO A 124 -15.69 -25.08 -3.55
N LEU A 125 -16.42 -24.38 -2.67
CA LEU A 125 -17.40 -23.38 -3.10
C LEU A 125 -16.73 -22.15 -3.74
N LEU A 126 -15.67 -21.66 -3.12
CA LEU A 126 -14.94 -20.47 -3.59
C LEU A 126 -14.11 -20.80 -4.83
N GLU A 127 -13.49 -21.97 -4.87
CA GLU A 127 -12.75 -22.46 -6.04
C GLU A 127 -13.68 -22.57 -7.26
N ARG A 128 -14.87 -23.16 -7.08
CA ARG A 128 -15.87 -23.25 -8.15
C ARG A 128 -16.30 -21.87 -8.64
N ASP A 129 -16.60 -20.96 -7.72
CA ASP A 129 -16.99 -19.59 -8.05
C ASP A 129 -15.86 -18.84 -8.79
N LEU A 130 -14.60 -19.09 -8.41
CA LEU A 130 -13.41 -18.56 -9.09
C LEU A 130 -13.28 -19.13 -10.52
N LEU A 131 -13.54 -20.42 -10.72
CA LEU A 131 -13.54 -21.05 -12.04
C LEU A 131 -14.66 -20.49 -12.93
N GLU A 132 -15.84 -20.22 -12.36
CA GLU A 132 -16.92 -19.53 -13.07
C GLU A 132 -16.51 -18.11 -13.45
N LEU A 133 -15.91 -17.36 -12.52
CA LEU A 133 -15.38 -16.03 -12.78
C LEU A 133 -14.37 -16.05 -13.94
N ARG A 134 -13.42 -16.99 -13.89
CA ARG A 134 -12.43 -17.17 -14.96
C ARG A 134 -13.12 -17.43 -16.30
N ARG A 135 -14.14 -18.30 -16.36
CA ARG A 135 -14.88 -18.55 -17.61
C ARG A 135 -15.59 -17.30 -18.15
N MET A 136 -16.13 -16.45 -17.28
CA MET A 136 -16.78 -15.20 -17.69
C MET A 136 -15.76 -14.17 -18.23
N CYS A 137 -14.60 -14.06 -17.58
CA CYS A 137 -13.55 -13.12 -17.99
C CYS A 137 -12.78 -13.57 -19.24
N PHE A 138 -12.63 -14.88 -19.46
CA PHE A 138 -11.99 -15.43 -20.67
C PHE A 138 -12.79 -15.22 -21.98
N GLY A 139 -13.94 -14.53 -21.92
CA GLY A 139 -14.70 -14.06 -23.09
C GLY A 139 -14.73 -12.54 -23.28
N THR A 140 -14.10 -11.76 -22.39
CA THR A 140 -14.14 -10.29 -22.38
C THR A 140 -12.75 -9.64 -22.46
N LEU A 141 -11.71 -10.39 -22.83
CA LEU A 141 -10.40 -9.84 -23.21
C LEU A 141 -10.48 -9.17 -24.59
N LEU A 142 -11.06 -7.96 -24.64
CA LEU A 142 -10.75 -6.91 -25.62
C LEU A 142 -10.88 -5.55 -24.94
#